data_AF-A0A8S1J799-F1
#
_entry.id   AF-A0A8S1J799-F1
#
_cell.length_a   1.000
_cell.length_b   1.000
_cell.length_c   1.000
_cell.angle_alpha   90.00
_cell.angle_beta   90.00
_cell.angle_gamma   90.00
#
_symmetry.space_group_name_H-M   'P 1'
#
loop_
_entity.id
_entity.type
_entity.pdbx_description
1 polymer ?
#
loop_
_entity_poly.entity_id
_entity_poly.type
_entity_poly.pdbx_seq_one_letter_code
_entity_poly.pdbx_strand_id
1 'polypeptide(L)'
;MICEGSRFDDLMGRALDTSDELLFKVLRNCCQHDNSAIKKRFEPHMDQLVDLLKAPDVVAELFVEVLGCLANLNIPEFDFHSLASRHGLLEFLSGYLEAGAVDDDILLEVVMFLAVLCNEQTAPMIVE
;
A
#
# COMPACT_ATOMS: atom_id res chain seq x y z
N MET A 1 11.36 10.09 -18.53
CA MET A 1 10.78 8.87 -17.90
C MET A 1 9.60 9.29 -17.00
N ILE A 2 8.60 8.43 -16.72
CA ILE A 2 7.44 8.78 -15.86
C ILE A 2 7.88 9.25 -14.47
N CYS A 3 8.99 8.71 -13.97
CA CYS A 3 9.53 8.99 -12.63
C CYS A 3 10.37 10.27 -12.54
N GLU A 4 10.45 11.09 -13.60
CA GLU A 4 11.26 12.31 -13.64
C GLU A 4 10.44 13.57 -13.37
N GLY A 5 11.00 14.51 -12.60
CA GLY A 5 10.37 15.80 -12.29
C GLY A 5 9.04 15.63 -11.53
N SER A 6 8.08 16.53 -11.80
CA SER A 6 6.75 16.53 -11.17
C SER A 6 5.82 15.43 -11.68
N ARG A 7 6.18 14.73 -12.76
CA ARG A 7 5.26 13.84 -13.49
C ARG A 7 4.70 12.70 -12.63
N PHE A 8 5.50 12.19 -11.70
CA PHE A 8 5.03 11.18 -10.75
C PHE A 8 4.07 11.77 -9.73
N ASP A 9 4.31 12.99 -9.22
CA ASP A 9 3.41 13.62 -8.26
C ASP A 9 2.07 13.96 -8.93
N ASP A 10 2.11 14.44 -10.18
CA ASP A 10 0.93 14.69 -11.01
C ASP A 10 0.14 13.39 -11.28
N LEU A 11 0.85 12.27 -11.54
CA LEU A 11 0.24 10.96 -11.74
C LEU A 11 -0.38 10.43 -10.44
N MET A 12 0.33 10.54 -9.33
CA MET A 12 -0.10 10.08 -8.01
C MET A 12 -1.33 10.85 -7.53
N GLY A 13 -1.31 12.19 -7.65
CA GLY A 13 -2.46 13.04 -7.33
C GLY A 13 -3.68 12.66 -8.17
N ARG A 14 -3.50 12.51 -9.49
CA ARG A 14 -4.61 12.10 -10.36
C ARG A 14 -5.12 10.69 -10.01
N ALA A 15 -4.25 9.73 -9.73
CA ALA A 15 -4.64 8.37 -9.37
C ALA A 15 -5.49 8.35 -8.09
N LEU A 16 -5.08 9.13 -7.07
CA LEU A 16 -5.82 9.29 -5.82
C LEU A 16 -7.16 10.01 -6.03
N ASP A 17 -7.18 11.09 -6.84
CA ASP A 17 -8.38 11.88 -7.09
C ASP A 17 -9.45 11.11 -7.87
N THR A 18 -9.03 10.23 -8.77
CA THR A 18 -9.94 9.49 -9.67
C THR A 18 -10.17 8.05 -9.27
N SER A 19 -9.41 7.51 -8.31
CA SER A 19 -9.43 6.09 -7.95
C SER A 19 -9.28 5.17 -9.18
N ASP A 20 -8.41 5.56 -10.12
CA ASP A 20 -8.27 4.87 -11.41
C ASP A 20 -7.29 3.69 -11.29
N GLU A 21 -7.81 2.47 -11.45
CA GLU A 21 -7.05 1.22 -11.33
C GLU A 21 -5.86 1.15 -12.30
N LEU A 22 -5.98 1.72 -13.50
CA LEU A 22 -4.94 1.64 -14.53
C LEU A 22 -3.79 2.58 -14.17
N LEU A 23 -4.10 3.73 -13.56
CA LEU A 23 -3.06 4.62 -13.02
C LEU A 23 -2.34 3.95 -11.85
N PHE A 24 -3.07 3.27 -10.96
CA PHE A 24 -2.46 2.50 -9.87
C PHE A 24 -1.61 1.33 -10.36
N LYS A 25 -2.00 0.66 -11.46
CA LYS A 25 -1.18 -0.36 -12.10
C LYS A 25 0.17 0.21 -12.59
N VAL A 26 0.18 1.43 -13.12
CA VAL A 26 1.43 2.13 -13.51
C VAL A 26 2.27 2.49 -12.27
N LEU A 27 1.64 3.01 -11.22
CA LEU A 27 2.31 3.35 -9.96
C LEU A 27 2.93 2.11 -9.29
N ARG A 28 2.21 0.99 -9.28
CA ARG A 28 2.70 -0.29 -8.78
C ARG A 28 3.94 -0.75 -9.53
N ASN A 29 3.94 -0.63 -10.85
CA ASN A 29 5.13 -0.95 -11.64
C ASN A 29 6.31 -0.04 -11.28
N CYS A 30 6.07 1.23 -10.96
CA CYS A 30 7.12 2.16 -10.54
C CYS A 30 7.75 1.76 -9.20
N CYS A 31 6.99 1.24 -8.22
CA CYS A 31 7.51 0.84 -6.92
C CYS A 31 8.10 -0.59 -6.88
N GLN A 32 7.80 -1.45 -7.86
CA GLN A 32 8.40 -2.79 -7.98
C GLN A 32 9.91 -2.76 -8.24
N HIS A 33 10.42 -1.69 -8.83
CA HIS A 33 11.85 -1.53 -9.04
C HIS A 33 12.55 -1.12 -7.73
N ASP A 34 13.73 -1.69 -7.46
CA ASP A 34 14.57 -1.35 -6.29
C ASP A 34 15.27 0.01 -6.46
N ASN A 35 14.46 1.06 -6.62
CA ASN A 35 14.89 2.44 -6.63
C ASN A 35 14.30 3.16 -5.42
N SER A 36 15.12 3.30 -4.37
CA SER A 36 14.73 3.95 -3.12
C SER A 36 14.27 5.39 -3.30
N ALA A 37 14.78 6.10 -4.32
CA ALA A 37 14.37 7.48 -4.60
C ALA A 37 12.93 7.55 -5.10
N ILE A 38 12.44 6.55 -5.85
CA ILE A 38 11.03 6.49 -6.29
C ILE A 38 10.15 6.08 -5.12
N LYS A 39 10.52 5.05 -4.34
CA LYS A 39 9.74 4.58 -3.19
C LYS A 39 9.49 5.71 -2.19
N LYS A 40 10.50 6.54 -1.89
CA LYS A 40 10.37 7.72 -1.00
C LYS A 40 9.34 8.75 -1.48
N ARG A 41 9.01 8.81 -2.77
CA ARG A 41 7.99 9.75 -3.28
C ARG A 41 6.57 9.36 -2.88
N PHE A 42 6.34 8.11 -2.47
CA PHE A 42 5.05 7.66 -1.96
C PHE A 42 4.84 8.02 -0.49
N GLU A 43 5.90 8.35 0.25
CA GLU A 43 5.86 8.65 1.69
C GLU A 43 4.77 9.68 2.07
N PRO A 44 4.59 10.81 1.35
CA PRO A 44 3.55 11.79 1.67
C PRO A 44 2.12 11.27 1.48
N HIS A 45 1.94 10.13 0.80
CA HIS A 45 0.66 9.60 0.38
C HIS A 45 0.28 8.29 1.09
N MET A 46 1.12 7.79 1.99
CA MET A 46 0.89 6.50 2.68
C MET A 46 -0.47 6.44 3.39
N ASP A 47 -0.86 7.53 4.05
CA ASP A 47 -2.18 7.65 4.69
C ASP A 47 -3.32 7.58 3.67
N GLN A 48 -3.22 8.33 2.56
CA GLN A 48 -4.26 8.35 1.53
C GLN A 48 -4.41 6.99 0.83
N LEU A 49 -3.31 6.27 0.64
CA LEU A 49 -3.33 4.91 0.09
C LEU A 49 -4.05 3.94 1.02
N VAL A 50 -3.79 4.03 2.32
CA VAL A 50 -4.49 3.20 3.32
C VAL A 50 -5.97 3.56 3.42
N ASP A 51 -6.30 4.85 3.41
CA ASP A 51 -7.69 5.31 3.40
C ASP A 51 -8.45 4.79 2.18
N LEU A 52 -7.80 4.78 1.01
CA LEU A 52 -8.37 4.24 -0.23
C LEU A 52 -8.65 2.73 -0.14
N LEU A 53 -7.77 1.94 0.48
CA LEU A 53 -8.03 0.51 0.73
C LEU A 53 -9.24 0.27 1.64
N LYS A 54 -9.51 1.20 2.55
CA LYS A 54 -10.61 1.11 3.52
C LYS A 54 -11.88 1.78 3.04
N ALA A 55 -11.88 2.34 1.82
CA ALA A 55 -13.06 2.97 1.24
C ALA A 55 -14.15 1.92 0.99
N PRO A 56 -15.43 2.22 1.29
CA PRO A 56 -16.53 1.24 1.22
C PRO A 56 -16.84 0.77 -0.21
N ASP A 57 -16.42 1.52 -1.22
CA ASP A 57 -16.70 1.32 -2.65
C ASP A 57 -15.44 0.97 -3.46
N VAL A 58 -14.34 0.63 -2.79
CA VAL A 58 -13.13 0.16 -3.48
C VAL A 58 -13.43 -1.18 -4.18
N VAL A 59 -13.22 -1.21 -5.50
CA VAL A 59 -13.35 -2.45 -6.28
C VAL A 59 -12.09 -3.31 -6.14
N ALA A 60 -12.22 -4.62 -6.36
CA ALA A 60 -11.16 -5.59 -6.13
C ALA A 60 -9.89 -5.27 -6.94
N GLU A 61 -10.03 -4.86 -8.19
CA GLU A 61 -8.92 -4.53 -9.08
C GLU A 61 -8.12 -3.34 -8.55
N LEU A 62 -8.79 -2.27 -8.13
CA LEU A 62 -8.15 -1.12 -7.51
C LEU A 62 -7.50 -1.51 -6.18
N PHE A 63 -8.19 -2.29 -5.35
CA PHE A 63 -7.69 -2.77 -4.07
C PHE A 63 -6.36 -3.53 -4.24
N VAL A 64 -6.29 -4.46 -5.18
CA VAL A 64 -5.07 -5.23 -5.50
C VAL A 64 -3.93 -4.32 -5.94
N GLU A 65 -4.19 -3.32 -6.79
CA GLU A 65 -3.11 -2.45 -7.28
C GLU A 65 -2.60 -1.47 -6.21
N VAL A 66 -3.49 -0.94 -5.36
CA VAL A 66 -3.12 -0.07 -4.23
C VAL A 66 -2.35 -0.86 -3.17
N LEU A 67 -2.85 -2.05 -2.80
CA LEU A 67 -2.20 -2.92 -1.82
C LEU A 67 -0.85 -3.40 -2.35
N GLY A 68 -0.78 -3.73 -3.64
CA GLY A 68 0.47 -4.06 -4.33
C GLY A 68 1.46 -2.89 -4.38
N CYS A 69 1.01 -1.64 -4.38
CA CYS A 69 1.91 -0.50 -4.17
C CYS A 69 2.52 -0.57 -2.77
N LEU A 70 1.68 -0.59 -1.73
CA LEU A 70 2.09 -0.61 -0.32
C LEU A 70 3.02 -1.79 0.00
N ALA A 71 2.74 -2.97 -0.55
CA ALA A 71 3.55 -4.17 -0.40
C ALA A 71 4.97 -4.05 -0.99
N ASN A 72 5.22 -3.12 -1.91
CA ASN A 72 6.53 -2.85 -2.49
C ASN A 72 7.27 -1.67 -1.85
N LEU A 73 6.61 -0.94 -0.94
CA LEU A 73 7.14 0.23 -0.24
C LEU A 73 7.80 -0.17 1.08
N ASN A 74 8.95 -0.84 1.00
CA ASN A 74 9.83 -0.98 2.16
C ASN A 74 10.74 0.25 2.27
N ILE A 75 10.30 1.29 2.99
CA ILE A 75 11.02 2.55 3.19
C ILE A 75 11.58 2.56 4.63
N PRO A 76 12.89 2.31 4.84
CA PRO A 76 13.44 2.10 6.18
C PRO A 76 13.22 3.26 7.16
N GLU A 77 13.15 4.49 6.65
CA GLU A 77 12.97 5.69 7.46
C GLU A 77 11.49 6.02 7.76
N PHE A 78 10.55 5.31 7.15
CA PHE A 78 9.12 5.53 7.37
C PHE A 78 8.65 4.87 8.67
N ASP A 79 7.79 5.57 9.41
CA ASP A 79 7.21 5.11 10.68
C ASP A 79 5.99 4.22 10.41
N PHE A 80 6.24 2.94 10.12
CA PHE A 80 5.20 1.94 9.90
C PHE A 80 4.39 1.64 11.17
N HIS A 81 4.99 1.82 12.35
CA HIS A 81 4.27 1.67 13.61
C HIS A 81 3.15 2.70 13.75
N SER A 82 3.44 3.98 13.51
CA SER A 82 2.43 5.04 13.53
C SER A 82 1.35 4.82 12.47
N LEU A 83 1.73 4.45 11.24
CA LEU A 83 0.76 4.14 10.18
C LEU A 83 -0.16 2.98 10.61
N ALA A 84 0.42 1.87 11.06
CA ALA A 84 -0.35 0.69 11.48
C ALA A 84 -1.28 0.99 12.65
N SER A 85 -0.80 1.73 13.65
CA SER A 85 -1.58 2.07 14.85
C SER A 85 -2.74 3.02 14.53
N ARG A 86 -2.51 4.09 13.77
CA ARG A 86 -3.54 5.09 13.45
C ARG A 86 -4.67 4.51 12.62
N HIS A 87 -4.37 3.53 11.79
CA HIS A 87 -5.32 2.93 10.86
C HIS A 87 -5.87 1.58 11.31
N GLY A 88 -5.38 1.02 12.43
CA GLY A 88 -5.72 -0.34 12.86
C GLY A 88 -5.39 -1.38 11.77
N LEU A 89 -4.24 -1.22 11.10
CA LEU A 89 -3.93 -1.99 9.88
C LEU A 89 -3.87 -3.50 10.12
N LEU A 90 -3.30 -3.93 11.24
CA LEU A 90 -3.15 -5.36 11.53
C LEU A 90 -4.52 -6.03 11.73
N GLU A 91 -5.43 -5.38 12.47
CA GLU A 91 -6.80 -5.85 12.64
C GLU A 91 -7.54 -5.84 11.30
N PHE A 92 -7.45 -4.75 10.54
CA PHE A 92 -8.06 -4.63 9.21
C PHE A 92 -7.61 -5.74 8.25
N LEU A 93 -6.30 -5.98 8.13
CA LEU A 93 -5.73 -6.98 7.22
C LEU A 93 -6.03 -8.41 7.69
N SER A 94 -6.20 -8.64 9.00
CA SER A 94 -6.53 -9.97 9.52
C SER A 94 -7.85 -10.53 8.99
N GLY A 95 -8.82 -9.66 8.68
CA GLY A 95 -10.12 -10.06 8.11
C GLY A 95 -10.03 -10.70 6.72
N TYR A 96 -8.90 -10.52 6.03
CA TYR A 96 -8.65 -11.09 4.69
C TYR A 96 -7.94 -12.44 4.73
N LEU A 97 -7.48 -12.89 5.90
CA LEU A 97 -6.67 -14.11 6.05
C LEU A 97 -7.49 -15.38 6.32
N GLU A 98 -8.82 -15.26 6.35
CA GLU A 98 -9.71 -16.42 6.47
C GLU A 98 -9.70 -17.26 5.18
N ALA A 99 -9.66 -18.59 5.33
CA ALA A 99 -9.56 -19.50 4.20
C ALA A 99 -10.77 -19.35 3.25
N GLY A 100 -10.51 -18.93 2.02
CA GLY A 100 -11.54 -18.72 0.99
C GLY A 100 -12.37 -17.43 1.16
N ALA A 101 -11.94 -16.50 2.02
CA ALA A 101 -12.65 -15.23 2.21
C ALA A 101 -12.46 -14.26 1.04
N VAL A 102 -11.31 -14.30 0.37
CA VAL A 102 -10.96 -13.45 -0.76
C VAL A 102 -10.24 -14.25 -1.85
N ASP A 103 -10.18 -13.66 -3.05
CA ASP A 103 -9.43 -14.22 -4.17
C ASP A 103 -7.92 -14.29 -3.87
N ASP A 104 -7.23 -15.24 -4.51
CA ASP A 104 -5.82 -15.56 -4.24
C ASP A 104 -4.87 -14.37 -4.47
N ASP A 105 -5.21 -13.46 -5.39
CA ASP A 105 -4.44 -12.26 -5.68
C ASP A 105 -4.54 -11.23 -4.56
N ILE A 106 -5.74 -10.99 -4.02
CA ILE A 106 -5.96 -10.17 -2.84
C ILE A 106 -5.20 -10.77 -1.65
N LEU A 107 -5.35 -12.07 -1.41
CA LEU A 107 -4.67 -12.77 -0.32
C LEU A 107 -3.16 -12.63 -0.42
N LEU A 108 -2.60 -12.78 -1.62
CA LEU A 108 -1.17 -12.61 -1.86
C LEU A 108 -0.71 -11.19 -1.48
N GLU A 109 -1.39 -10.15 -1.97
CA GLU A 109 -0.99 -8.77 -1.66
C GLU A 109 -1.15 -8.44 -0.18
N VAL A 110 -2.15 -9.00 0.51
CA VAL A 110 -2.30 -8.86 1.98
C VAL A 110 -1.09 -9.45 2.69
N VAL A 111 -0.69 -10.66 2.34
CA VAL A 111 0.49 -11.32 2.93
C VAL A 111 1.77 -10.52 2.64
N MET A 112 1.92 -10.01 1.42
CA MET A 112 3.07 -9.21 1.03
C MET A 112 3.14 -7.87 1.80
N PHE A 113 2.02 -7.19 1.99
CA PHE A 113 2.01 -5.96 2.78
C PHE A 113 2.23 -6.22 4.27
N LEU A 114 1.67 -7.32 4.81
CA LEU A 114 1.98 -7.75 6.17
C LEU A 114 3.49 -8.01 6.36
N ALA A 115 4.20 -8.54 5.36
CA ALA A 115 5.65 -8.70 5.44
C ALA A 115 6.41 -7.37 5.53
N VAL A 116 5.89 -6.29 4.93
CA VAL A 116 6.43 -4.92 5.09
C VAL A 116 6.11 -4.38 6.49
N LEU A 117 4.88 -4.58 6.94
CA LEU A 117 4.42 -4.09 8.23
C LEU A 117 5.14 -4.78 9.38
N CYS A 118 5.29 -6.11 9.37
CA CYS A 118 5.86 -6.93 10.45
C CYS A 118 7.38 -6.79 10.56
N ASN A 119 7.83 -5.64 11.03
CA ASN A 119 9.23 -5.30 11.30
C ASN A 119 9.44 -4.94 12.78
N GLU A 120 10.65 -4.58 13.17
CA GLU A 120 10.99 -4.26 14.56
C GLU A 120 10.12 -3.14 15.17
N GLN A 121 9.66 -2.18 14.35
CA GLN A 121 8.82 -1.06 14.81
C GLN A 121 7.41 -1.52 15.19
N THR A 122 6.83 -2.48 14.46
CA THR A 122 5.45 -2.96 14.67
C THR A 122 5.37 -4.24 15.50
N ALA A 123 6.49 -4.95 15.70
CA ALA A 123 6.54 -6.18 16.49
C ALA A 123 5.84 -6.08 17.86
N PRO A 124 5.93 -4.97 18.62
CA PRO A 124 5.20 -4.82 19.87
C PRO A 124 3.67 -4.88 19.74
N MET A 125 3.11 -4.62 18.55
CA MET A 125 1.67 -4.64 18.28
C MET A 125 1.10 -6.05 18.10
N ILE A 126 1.95 -7.07 17.91
CA ILE A 126 1.54 -8.46 17.67
C ILE A 126 1.33 -9.21 19.00
N VAL A 127 1.87 -8.67 20.10
CA VAL A 127 1.87 -9.32 21.41
C VAL A 127 0.75 -8.72 22.27
N GLU A 128 -0.46 -9.29 22.17
CA GLU A 128 -1.48 -9.21 23.23
C GLU A 128 -1.50 -10.50 24.06
#